data_AF-A0A238F615-F1
#
_entry.id   AF-A0A238F615-F1
#
_cell.length_a   1.000
_cell.length_b   1.000
_cell.length_c   1.000
_cell.angle_alpha   90.00
_cell.angle_beta   90.00
_cell.angle_gamma   90.00
#
_symmetry.space_group_name_H-M   'P 1'
#
loop_
_entity.id
_entity.type
_entity.pdbx_description
1 polymer ?
#
loop_
_entity_poly.entity_id
_entity_poly.type
_entity_poly.pdbx_seq_one_letter_code
_entity_poly.pdbx_strand_id
1 'polypeptide(L)'
;MASSYIPYASRPGWQDLEPIPQKDAPHALVPIAYAEPYRDAMDTFRSLVQKAEMSTRGVELTEALIRMNPGHYSIWAYRAQTLLAIKADLTKELDLMDELIKEHLKSYQVWQHRRTIVIALDSSSREIPFTTRALAFDAKNYHTWAYRQWALLHFFTSSDTAIANSTSEPDQDVASASTAQQDRHRSSKVWDDELKYTQELLDKDVRNNSAWNHRFWVGFESGMGGDLEEVLERELRYVKDKLALSPNNPSAWNYLRGILKHTSTPLSTLSAFVRPLALGQRETATSPTDSTISEGAELLSWLAIEFLADVVAQEAKTNRDGEKAGESAAFDPIRTNYWLYRAEQVESVA
;
A
#
# COMPACT_ATOMS: atom_id res chain seq x y z
N MET A 1 -7.05 -42.36 -14.92
CA MET A 1 -5.78 -43.05 -14.56
C MET A 1 -4.85 -41.99 -14.01
N ALA A 2 -4.32 -42.14 -12.80
CA ALA A 2 -3.33 -41.20 -12.28
C ALA A 2 -2.06 -41.34 -13.13
N SER A 3 -1.64 -40.26 -13.77
CA SER A 3 -0.33 -40.22 -14.44
C SER A 3 0.74 -40.55 -13.39
N SER A 4 1.47 -41.64 -13.58
CA SER A 4 2.59 -41.99 -12.71
C SER A 4 3.64 -40.88 -12.79
N TYR A 5 3.99 -40.29 -11.66
CA TYR A 5 5.05 -39.29 -11.57
C TYR A 5 6.36 -39.87 -12.14
N ILE A 6 7.08 -39.08 -12.95
CA ILE A 6 8.38 -39.47 -13.52
C ILE A 6 9.46 -38.63 -12.82
N PRO A 7 10.40 -39.25 -12.08
CA PRO A 7 11.49 -38.54 -11.41
C PRO A 7 12.36 -37.72 -12.38
N TYR A 8 12.88 -36.58 -11.94
CA TYR A 8 13.69 -35.69 -12.77
C TYR A 8 14.89 -36.40 -13.40
N ALA A 9 15.62 -37.23 -12.64
CA ALA A 9 16.75 -38.02 -13.15
C ALA A 9 16.39 -38.99 -14.29
N SER A 10 15.11 -39.34 -14.45
CA SER A 10 14.62 -40.20 -15.55
C SER A 10 14.11 -39.40 -16.75
N ARG A 11 14.02 -38.07 -16.66
CA ARG A 11 13.52 -37.21 -17.74
C ARG A 11 14.64 -36.90 -18.75
N PRO A 12 14.34 -36.86 -20.06
CA PRO A 12 15.29 -36.37 -21.07
C PRO A 12 15.83 -34.99 -20.74
N GLY A 13 17.16 -34.83 -20.77
CA GLY A 13 17.81 -33.55 -20.49
C GLY A 13 17.94 -33.21 -19.01
N TRP A 14 17.84 -34.20 -18.11
CA TRP A 14 18.03 -34.05 -16.66
C TRP A 14 19.00 -35.08 -16.07
N GLN A 15 19.43 -36.06 -16.87
CA GLN A 15 20.23 -37.21 -16.41
C GLN A 15 21.63 -36.84 -15.92
N ASP A 16 22.14 -35.66 -16.30
CA ASP A 16 23.46 -35.19 -15.85
C ASP A 16 23.42 -34.58 -14.44
N LEU A 17 22.24 -34.30 -13.88
CA LEU A 17 22.07 -33.78 -12.52
C LEU A 17 21.85 -34.94 -11.54
N GLU A 18 22.88 -35.24 -10.75
CA GLU A 18 22.73 -36.18 -9.62
C GLU A 18 21.96 -35.49 -8.48
N PRO A 19 20.77 -35.98 -8.08
CA PRO A 19 19.96 -35.32 -7.05
C PRO A 19 20.68 -35.28 -5.70
N ILE A 20 20.67 -34.12 -5.03
CA ILE A 20 21.33 -33.92 -3.74
C ILE A 20 20.28 -33.89 -2.62
N PRO A 21 20.20 -34.89 -1.73
CA PRO A 21 19.25 -34.90 -0.63
C PRO A 21 19.38 -33.70 0.32
N GLN A 22 18.27 -33.30 0.94
CA GLN A 22 18.31 -32.32 2.02
C GLN A 22 19.11 -32.86 3.21
N LYS A 23 20.12 -32.11 3.67
CA LYS A 23 20.96 -32.48 4.81
C LYS A 23 20.38 -31.94 6.12
N ASP A 24 19.28 -32.54 6.58
CA ASP A 24 18.70 -32.21 7.88
C ASP A 24 19.60 -32.69 9.03
N ALA A 25 19.50 -32.01 10.18
CA ALA A 25 20.19 -32.43 11.39
C ALA A 25 19.65 -33.79 11.88
N PRO A 26 20.49 -34.65 12.50
CA PRO A 26 20.01 -35.82 13.21
C PRO A 26 18.92 -35.42 14.21
N HIS A 27 17.77 -36.11 14.18
CA HIS A 27 16.60 -35.81 15.03
C HIS A 27 16.04 -34.39 14.88
N ALA A 28 15.93 -33.90 13.64
CA ALA A 28 15.26 -32.63 13.35
C ALA A 28 13.91 -32.51 14.10
N LEU A 29 13.66 -31.35 14.71
CA LEU A 29 12.47 -31.13 15.55
C LEU A 29 11.18 -30.94 14.73
N VAL A 30 11.31 -30.40 13.51
CA VAL A 30 10.18 -30.04 12.63
C VAL A 30 10.36 -30.56 11.19
N PRO A 31 10.62 -31.87 10.99
CA PRO A 31 10.77 -32.42 9.66
C PRO A 31 9.42 -32.43 8.95
N ILE A 32 9.41 -31.97 7.70
CA ILE A 32 8.22 -32.02 6.86
C ILE A 32 8.24 -33.33 6.07
N ALA A 33 7.16 -34.10 6.14
CA ALA A 33 6.98 -35.30 5.34
C ALA A 33 6.65 -34.93 3.88
N TYR A 34 7.67 -34.52 3.12
CA TYR A 34 7.49 -34.10 1.73
C TYR A 34 6.96 -35.23 0.84
N ALA A 35 5.98 -34.89 0.00
CA ALA A 35 5.58 -35.71 -1.14
C ALA A 35 6.76 -35.90 -2.10
N GLU A 36 6.79 -37.06 -2.76
CA GLU A 36 7.89 -37.45 -3.66
C GLU A 36 8.18 -36.41 -4.77
N PRO A 37 7.18 -35.80 -5.45
CA PRO A 37 7.46 -34.79 -6.47
C PRO A 37 8.19 -33.56 -5.94
N TYR A 38 7.85 -33.09 -4.74
CA TYR A 38 8.52 -31.93 -4.14
C TYR A 38 9.94 -32.28 -3.68
N ARG A 39 10.12 -33.46 -3.08
CA ARG A 39 11.44 -33.93 -2.64
C ARG A 39 12.40 -34.07 -3.81
N ASP A 40 11.98 -34.76 -4.87
CA ASP A 40 12.79 -34.98 -6.08
C ASP A 40 13.12 -33.66 -6.80
N ALA A 41 12.14 -32.74 -6.91
CA ALA A 41 12.39 -31.41 -7.46
C ALA A 41 13.40 -30.61 -6.62
N MET A 42 13.32 -30.65 -5.29
CA MET A 42 14.26 -29.96 -4.40
C MET A 42 15.66 -30.59 -4.42
N ASP A 43 15.76 -31.92 -4.50
CA ASP A 43 17.03 -32.63 -4.62
C ASP A 43 17.73 -32.27 -5.93
N THR A 44 16.96 -32.24 -7.03
CA THR A 44 17.43 -31.80 -8.34
C THR A 44 17.83 -30.32 -8.32
N PHE A 45 17.07 -29.45 -7.68
CA PHE A 45 17.37 -28.03 -7.55
C PHE A 45 18.68 -27.78 -6.80
N ARG A 46 18.95 -28.54 -5.72
CA ARG A 46 20.24 -28.47 -5.01
C ARG A 46 21.41 -28.86 -5.90
N SER A 47 21.25 -29.87 -6.74
CA SER A 47 22.27 -30.27 -7.75
C SER A 47 22.55 -29.13 -8.74
N LEU A 48 21.49 -28.53 -9.27
CA LEU A 48 21.55 -27.42 -10.23
C LEU A 48 22.25 -26.19 -9.62
N VAL A 49 21.92 -25.85 -8.37
CA VAL A 49 22.57 -24.77 -7.61
C VAL A 49 24.04 -25.08 -7.34
N GLN A 50 24.40 -26.32 -6.97
CA GLN A 50 25.79 -26.71 -6.74
C GLN A 50 26.65 -26.53 -8.00
N LYS A 51 26.08 -26.80 -9.18
CA LYS A 51 26.74 -26.56 -10.48
C LYS A 51 26.74 -25.10 -10.94
N ALA A 52 26.10 -24.20 -10.20
CA ALA A 52 25.89 -22.80 -10.59
C ALA A 52 25.23 -22.65 -11.98
N GLU A 53 24.34 -23.57 -12.35
CA GLU A 53 23.84 -23.68 -13.73
C GLU A 53 22.69 -22.71 -14.03
N MET A 54 22.96 -21.62 -14.76
CA MET A 54 21.90 -20.72 -15.23
C MET A 54 21.35 -21.14 -16.59
N SER A 55 20.22 -21.86 -16.60
CA SER A 55 19.66 -22.46 -17.83
C SER A 55 18.13 -22.38 -17.91
N THR A 56 17.58 -22.59 -19.12
CA THR A 56 16.12 -22.66 -19.35
C THR A 56 15.45 -23.77 -18.55
N ARG A 57 16.08 -24.96 -18.47
CA ARG A 57 15.55 -26.06 -17.63
C ARG A 57 15.54 -25.70 -16.14
N GLY A 58 16.51 -24.89 -15.68
CA GLY A 58 16.50 -24.34 -14.33
C GLY A 58 15.28 -23.44 -14.07
N VAL A 59 14.90 -22.62 -15.06
CA VAL A 59 13.66 -21.83 -15.01
C VAL A 59 12.44 -22.75 -14.93
N GLU A 60 12.36 -23.81 -15.72
CA GLU A 60 11.23 -24.78 -15.65
C GLU A 60 11.11 -25.45 -14.27
N LEU A 61 12.23 -25.89 -13.68
CA LEU A 61 12.24 -26.51 -12.36
C LEU A 61 11.84 -25.53 -11.25
N THR A 62 12.33 -24.29 -11.30
CA THR A 62 11.96 -23.28 -10.30
C THR A 62 10.47 -22.93 -10.36
N GLU A 63 9.85 -22.93 -11.55
CA GLU A 63 8.40 -22.73 -11.67
C GLU A 63 7.63 -23.87 -10.99
N ALA A 64 7.98 -25.13 -11.27
CA ALA A 64 7.34 -26.29 -10.66
C ALA A 64 7.43 -26.23 -9.12
N LEU A 65 8.59 -25.84 -8.59
CA LEU A 65 8.80 -25.67 -7.15
C LEU A 65 7.98 -24.51 -6.56
N ILE A 66 7.90 -23.38 -7.24
CA ILE A 66 7.10 -22.22 -6.81
C ILE A 66 5.61 -22.57 -6.74
N ARG A 67 5.10 -23.33 -7.71
CA ARG A 67 3.69 -23.79 -7.71
C ARG A 67 3.40 -24.75 -6.54
N MET A 68 4.40 -25.48 -6.05
CA MET A 68 4.26 -26.34 -4.86
C MET A 68 4.49 -25.57 -3.54
N ASN A 69 5.38 -24.57 -3.54
CA ASN A 69 5.73 -23.77 -2.36
C ASN A 69 6.06 -22.32 -2.75
N PRO A 70 5.06 -21.44 -2.88
CA PRO A 70 5.27 -20.06 -3.28
C PRO A 70 6.01 -19.21 -2.23
N GLY A 71 6.17 -19.72 -1.01
CA GLY A 71 6.90 -19.06 0.08
C GLY A 71 8.42 -19.28 0.05
N HIS A 72 8.94 -20.13 -0.84
CA HIS A 72 10.35 -20.51 -0.83
C HIS A 72 11.26 -19.44 -1.47
N TYR A 73 11.68 -18.45 -0.68
CA TYR A 73 12.43 -17.29 -1.15
C TYR A 73 13.73 -17.61 -1.91
N SER A 74 14.48 -18.68 -1.55
CA SER A 74 15.71 -19.03 -2.27
C SER A 74 15.47 -19.43 -3.72
N ILE A 75 14.31 -20.04 -4.02
CA ILE A 75 13.94 -20.47 -5.36
C ILE A 75 13.59 -19.26 -6.22
N TRP A 76 12.84 -18.32 -5.65
CA TRP A 76 12.55 -17.03 -6.28
C TRP A 76 13.82 -16.23 -6.60
N ALA A 77 14.74 -16.14 -5.64
CA ALA A 77 16.02 -15.46 -5.83
C ALA A 77 16.84 -16.10 -6.96
N TYR A 78 16.93 -17.44 -6.96
CA TYR A 78 17.61 -18.19 -8.01
C TYR A 78 16.95 -17.95 -9.37
N ARG A 79 15.61 -18.07 -9.45
CA ARG A 79 14.84 -17.86 -10.68
C ARG A 79 15.10 -16.48 -11.28
N ALA A 80 15.05 -15.41 -10.49
CA ALA A 80 15.31 -14.06 -10.96
C ALA A 80 16.73 -13.93 -11.55
N GLN A 81 17.75 -14.45 -10.85
CA GLN A 81 19.13 -14.44 -11.34
C GLN A 81 19.29 -15.21 -12.65
N THR A 82 18.67 -16.39 -12.76
CA THR A 82 18.71 -17.20 -13.97
C THR A 82 18.04 -16.50 -15.14
N LEU A 83 16.84 -15.95 -14.96
CA LEU A 83 16.10 -15.22 -16.01
C LEU A 83 16.93 -14.07 -16.58
N LEU A 84 17.59 -13.30 -15.72
CA LEU A 84 18.46 -12.20 -16.14
C LEU A 84 19.71 -12.70 -16.85
N ALA A 85 20.37 -13.73 -16.30
CA ALA A 85 21.61 -14.29 -16.86
C ALA A 85 21.40 -14.86 -18.28
N ILE A 86 20.29 -15.55 -18.51
CA ILE A 86 19.98 -16.13 -19.83
C ILE A 86 19.28 -15.12 -20.77
N LYS A 87 19.06 -13.88 -20.32
CA LYS A 87 18.32 -12.83 -21.05
C LYS A 87 16.95 -13.34 -21.52
N ALA A 88 16.21 -13.98 -20.62
CA ALA A 88 14.88 -14.48 -20.90
C ALA A 88 13.92 -13.34 -21.27
N ASP A 89 12.83 -13.68 -21.97
CA ASP A 89 11.73 -12.75 -22.20
C ASP A 89 10.97 -12.51 -20.89
N LEU A 90 11.32 -11.42 -20.21
CA LEU A 90 10.74 -11.01 -18.94
C LEU A 90 9.25 -10.66 -19.05
N THR A 91 8.71 -10.41 -20.25
CA THR A 91 7.28 -10.18 -20.44
C THR A 91 6.47 -11.44 -20.15
N LYS A 92 6.99 -12.62 -20.56
CA LYS A 92 6.39 -13.92 -20.23
C LYS A 92 6.44 -14.21 -18.74
N GLU A 93 7.49 -13.76 -18.06
CA GLU A 93 7.58 -13.90 -16.61
C GLU A 93 6.50 -13.06 -15.91
N LEU A 94 6.20 -11.86 -16.40
CA LEU A 94 5.07 -11.09 -15.91
C LEU A 94 3.71 -11.77 -16.16
N ASP A 95 3.58 -12.55 -17.25
CA ASP A 95 2.37 -13.36 -17.49
C ASP A 95 2.22 -14.48 -16.46
N LEU A 96 3.32 -15.16 -16.11
CA LEU A 96 3.32 -16.12 -15.01
C LEU A 96 2.96 -15.44 -13.68
N MET A 97 3.46 -14.23 -13.42
CA MET A 97 3.09 -13.50 -12.19
C MET A 97 1.60 -13.13 -12.17
N ASP A 98 1.02 -12.75 -13.31
CA ASP A 98 -0.43 -12.48 -13.44
C ASP A 98 -1.28 -13.72 -13.18
N GLU A 99 -0.76 -14.92 -13.46
CA GLU A 99 -1.37 -16.20 -13.10
C GLU A 99 -1.26 -16.47 -11.60
N LEU A 100 -0.03 -16.48 -11.06
CA LEU A 100 0.26 -16.88 -9.68
C LEU A 100 -0.37 -15.94 -8.64
N ILE A 101 -0.52 -14.66 -8.94
CA ILE A 101 -1.08 -13.69 -7.99
C ILE A 101 -2.54 -14.01 -7.61
N LYS A 102 -3.29 -14.67 -8.50
CA LYS A 102 -4.69 -15.05 -8.25
C LYS A 102 -4.80 -16.09 -7.14
N GLU A 103 -3.80 -16.97 -7.05
CA GLU A 103 -3.75 -18.06 -6.07
C GLU A 103 -2.94 -17.67 -4.82
N HIS A 104 -1.98 -16.75 -4.98
CA HIS A 104 -0.97 -16.45 -3.97
C HIS A 104 -0.83 -14.96 -3.65
N LEU A 105 -1.95 -14.22 -3.64
CA LEU A 105 -1.99 -12.76 -3.41
C LEU A 105 -1.33 -12.29 -2.10
N LYS A 106 -1.20 -13.19 -1.10
CA LYS A 106 -0.60 -12.92 0.21
C LYS A 106 0.87 -13.34 0.32
N SER A 107 1.48 -13.86 -0.75
CA SER A 107 2.90 -14.22 -0.76
C SER A 107 3.77 -12.99 -1.02
N TYR A 108 4.63 -12.64 -0.05
CA TYR A 108 5.63 -11.58 -0.20
C TYR A 108 6.53 -11.82 -1.40
N GLN A 109 6.88 -13.08 -1.67
CA GLN A 109 7.85 -13.45 -2.69
C GLN A 109 7.31 -13.17 -4.10
N VAL A 110 6.02 -13.39 -4.37
CA VAL A 110 5.41 -13.09 -5.68
C VAL A 110 5.47 -11.59 -5.97
N TRP A 111 5.10 -10.76 -5.00
CA TRP A 111 5.16 -9.29 -5.15
C TRP A 111 6.59 -8.77 -5.31
N GLN A 112 7.52 -9.29 -4.51
CA GLN A 112 8.93 -8.91 -4.59
C GLN A 112 9.55 -9.35 -5.92
N HIS A 113 9.22 -10.56 -6.41
CA HIS A 113 9.72 -11.04 -7.69
C HIS A 113 9.17 -10.20 -8.84
N ARG A 114 7.86 -9.93 -8.85
CA ARG A 114 7.25 -9.03 -9.84
C ARG A 114 7.97 -7.67 -9.84
N ARG A 115 8.26 -7.09 -8.67
CA ARG A 115 9.04 -5.85 -8.54
C ARG A 115 10.41 -5.97 -9.22
N THR A 116 11.15 -7.05 -8.95
CA THR A 116 12.47 -7.31 -9.57
C THR A 116 12.38 -7.38 -11.09
N ILE A 117 11.38 -8.09 -11.64
CA ILE A 117 11.19 -8.21 -13.09
C ILE A 117 10.82 -6.87 -13.73
N VAL A 118 9.92 -6.10 -13.09
CA VAL A 118 9.51 -4.78 -13.58
C VAL A 118 10.67 -3.77 -13.56
N ILE A 119 11.53 -3.80 -12.53
CA ILE A 119 12.75 -2.98 -12.49
C ILE A 119 13.68 -3.36 -13.65
N ALA A 120 13.87 -4.66 -13.89
CA ALA A 120 14.75 -5.12 -14.97
C ALA A 120 14.21 -4.78 -16.37
N LEU A 121 12.88 -4.72 -16.53
CA LEU A 121 12.21 -4.27 -17.75
C LEU A 121 12.18 -2.75 -17.91
N ASP A 122 12.40 -2.00 -16.82
CA ASP A 122 12.23 -0.55 -16.75
C ASP A 122 10.91 -0.06 -17.38
N SER A 123 9.80 -0.74 -17.06
CA SER A 123 8.50 -0.46 -17.68
C SER A 123 7.34 -0.56 -16.70
N SER A 124 6.60 0.54 -16.55
CA SER A 124 5.37 0.62 -15.74
C SER A 124 4.09 0.26 -16.49
N SER A 125 4.19 -0.07 -17.78
CA SER A 125 3.04 -0.19 -18.70
C SER A 125 1.91 -1.11 -18.22
N ARG A 126 2.26 -2.15 -17.45
CA ARG A 126 1.31 -3.14 -16.91
C ARG A 126 0.87 -2.87 -15.47
N GLU A 127 1.58 -2.04 -14.72
CA GLU A 127 1.55 -2.09 -13.25
C GLU A 127 0.34 -1.38 -12.63
N ILE A 128 -0.06 -0.22 -13.18
CA ILE A 128 -1.28 0.46 -12.73
C ILE A 128 -2.53 -0.35 -13.07
N PRO A 129 -2.73 -0.87 -14.30
CA PRO A 129 -3.83 -1.78 -14.60
C PRO A 129 -3.81 -3.07 -13.76
N PHE A 130 -2.63 -3.64 -13.54
CA PHE A 130 -2.45 -4.86 -12.76
C PHE A 130 -2.90 -4.68 -11.31
N THR A 131 -2.36 -3.67 -10.62
CA THR A 131 -2.73 -3.37 -9.22
C THR A 131 -4.20 -2.99 -9.08
N THR A 132 -4.78 -2.32 -10.09
CA THR A 132 -6.22 -2.02 -10.14
C THR A 132 -7.05 -3.31 -10.15
N ARG A 133 -6.70 -4.30 -10.97
CA ARG A 133 -7.39 -5.61 -10.99
C ARG A 133 -7.20 -6.38 -9.69
N ALA A 134 -5.99 -6.36 -9.11
CA ALA A 134 -5.71 -7.01 -7.83
C ALA A 134 -6.55 -6.41 -6.69
N LEU A 135 -6.68 -5.07 -6.64
CA LEU A 135 -7.52 -4.37 -5.66
C LEU A 135 -9.02 -4.55 -5.93
N ALA A 136 -9.44 -4.77 -7.18
CA ALA A 136 -10.82 -5.14 -7.47
C ALA A 136 -11.19 -6.52 -6.89
N PHE A 137 -10.21 -7.42 -6.75
CA PHE A 137 -10.39 -8.72 -6.10
C PHE A 137 -10.28 -8.63 -4.56
N ASP A 138 -9.28 -7.91 -4.04
CA ASP A 138 -9.10 -7.66 -2.61
C ASP A 138 -8.69 -6.19 -2.37
N ALA A 139 -9.68 -5.34 -2.11
CA ALA A 139 -9.52 -3.89 -1.99
C ALA A 139 -8.70 -3.45 -0.77
N LYS A 140 -8.39 -4.37 0.15
CA LYS A 140 -7.66 -4.11 1.40
C LYS A 140 -6.33 -4.88 1.45
N ASN A 141 -5.90 -5.45 0.33
CA ASN A 141 -4.64 -6.19 0.26
C ASN A 141 -3.42 -5.28 0.48
N TYR A 142 -2.72 -5.48 1.59
CA TYR A 142 -1.60 -4.62 1.99
C TYR A 142 -0.44 -4.64 0.99
N HIS A 143 -0.10 -5.82 0.45
CA HIS A 143 1.00 -5.94 -0.52
C HIS A 143 0.69 -5.19 -1.81
N THR A 144 -0.56 -5.26 -2.28
CA THR A 144 -0.99 -4.57 -3.49
C THR A 144 -0.88 -3.06 -3.33
N TRP A 145 -1.33 -2.52 -2.19
CA TRP A 145 -1.21 -1.08 -1.91
C TRP A 145 0.25 -0.63 -1.82
N ALA A 146 1.09 -1.36 -1.06
CA ALA A 146 2.51 -1.05 -0.95
C ALA A 146 3.22 -1.14 -2.32
N TYR A 147 2.89 -2.14 -3.12
CA TYR A 147 3.43 -2.28 -4.47
C TYR A 147 2.98 -1.15 -5.40
N ARG A 148 1.70 -0.77 -5.34
CA ARG A 148 1.16 0.35 -6.14
C ARG A 148 1.83 1.67 -5.79
N GLN A 149 2.04 1.96 -4.51
CA GLN A 149 2.79 3.14 -4.06
C GLN A 149 4.23 3.11 -4.57
N TRP A 150 4.91 1.97 -4.47
CA TRP A 150 6.25 1.82 -5.03
C TRP A 150 6.28 2.08 -6.55
N ALA A 151 5.36 1.48 -7.31
CA ALA A 151 5.30 1.66 -8.77
C ALA A 151 5.03 3.12 -9.16
N LEU A 152 4.15 3.80 -8.41
CA LEU A 152 3.87 5.23 -8.57
C LEU A 152 5.13 6.06 -8.34
N LEU A 153 5.82 5.84 -7.21
CA LEU A 153 7.06 6.56 -6.90
C LEU A 153 8.18 6.28 -7.91
N HIS A 154 8.37 5.02 -8.27
CA HIS A 154 9.49 4.60 -9.10
C HIS A 154 9.40 5.12 -10.54
N PHE A 155 8.21 5.19 -11.12
CA PHE A 155 8.03 5.51 -12.54
C PHE A 155 7.37 6.85 -12.82
N PHE A 156 6.74 7.48 -11.83
CA PHE A 156 5.93 8.68 -12.06
C PHE A 156 6.30 9.83 -11.13
N THR A 157 7.42 9.77 -10.42
CA THR A 157 7.99 10.97 -9.78
C THR A 157 8.99 11.62 -10.74
N SER A 158 8.90 12.95 -10.88
CA SER A 158 9.87 13.70 -11.68
C SER A 158 11.24 13.58 -11.02
N SER A 159 12.22 13.02 -11.74
CA SER A 159 13.62 13.12 -11.34
C SER A 159 14.13 14.53 -11.64
N ASP A 160 13.74 15.53 -10.83
CA ASP A 160 14.42 16.84 -10.88
C ASP A 160 15.92 16.69 -10.54
N THR A 161 16.31 15.57 -9.95
CA THR A 161 17.71 15.17 -9.67
C THR A 161 18.50 14.72 -10.90
N ALA A 162 17.88 14.39 -12.04
CA ALA A 162 18.63 14.02 -13.25
C ALA A 162 19.24 15.24 -13.96
N ILE A 163 18.70 16.44 -13.74
CA ILE A 163 19.20 17.70 -14.34
C ILE A 163 20.40 18.25 -13.55
N ALA A 164 20.52 17.94 -12.25
CA ALA A 164 21.60 18.46 -11.41
C ALA A 164 22.99 17.81 -11.65
N ASN A 165 23.04 16.65 -12.32
CA ASN A 165 24.30 15.92 -12.59
C ASN A 165 24.77 16.00 -14.06
N SER A 166 24.05 16.69 -14.94
CA SER A 166 24.55 16.99 -16.28
C SER A 166 25.12 18.41 -16.32
N THR A 167 26.31 18.60 -15.74
CA THR A 167 27.20 19.70 -16.18
C THR A 167 27.75 19.35 -17.55
N SER A 168 26.92 19.50 -18.58
CA SER A 168 27.34 19.54 -19.98
C SER A 168 26.76 20.82 -20.58
N GLU A 169 27.61 21.51 -21.35
CA GLU A 169 27.41 22.84 -21.91
C GLU A 169 26.06 23.03 -22.63
N PRO A 170 25.55 24.28 -22.70
CA PRO A 170 24.27 24.58 -23.31
C PRO A 170 24.42 24.58 -24.84
N ASP A 171 24.30 23.40 -25.45
CA ASP A 171 24.11 23.29 -26.90
C ASP A 171 22.87 22.47 -27.25
N GLN A 172 21.94 23.18 -27.90
CA GLN A 172 20.90 22.75 -28.85
C GLN A 172 20.32 21.33 -28.69
N ASP A 173 19.15 21.22 -28.04
CA ASP A 173 18.18 20.17 -28.40
C ASP A 173 16.74 20.54 -27.99
N VAL A 174 15.98 21.09 -28.94
CA VAL A 174 14.53 21.37 -28.76
C VAL A 174 13.72 20.07 -28.59
N ALA A 175 14.23 18.95 -29.11
CA ALA A 175 13.62 17.63 -28.99
C ALA A 175 13.62 17.09 -27.54
N SER A 176 14.69 17.29 -26.78
CA SER A 176 14.80 16.83 -25.39
C SER A 176 13.87 17.60 -24.45
N ALA A 177 13.68 18.89 -24.70
CA ALA A 177 12.72 19.73 -23.97
C ALA A 177 11.25 19.28 -24.21
N SER A 178 10.92 18.88 -25.43
CA SER A 178 9.59 18.38 -25.78
C SER A 178 9.26 17.04 -25.11
N THR A 179 10.22 16.11 -25.07
CA THR A 179 10.07 14.82 -24.39
C THR A 179 9.94 15.00 -22.88
N ALA A 180 10.79 15.84 -22.26
CA ALA A 180 10.71 16.12 -20.83
C ALA A 180 9.39 16.79 -20.42
N GLN A 181 8.84 17.66 -21.28
CA GLN A 181 7.54 18.27 -21.04
C GLN A 181 6.39 17.25 -21.17
N GLN A 182 6.50 16.31 -22.12
CA GLN A 182 5.52 15.25 -22.30
C GLN A 182 5.54 14.24 -21.14
N ASP A 183 6.72 13.91 -20.62
CA ASP A 183 6.88 13.02 -19.46
C ASP A 183 6.34 13.66 -18.17
N ARG A 184 6.58 14.96 -17.96
CA ARG A 184 5.97 15.72 -16.85
C ARG A 184 4.45 15.72 -16.93
N HIS A 185 3.88 15.98 -18.11
CA HIS A 185 2.43 15.95 -18.30
C HIS A 185 1.84 14.56 -18.04
N ARG A 186 2.51 13.51 -18.52
CA ARG A 186 2.13 12.11 -18.27
C ARG A 186 2.15 11.79 -16.78
N SER A 187 3.21 12.17 -16.06
CA SER A 187 3.32 11.98 -14.61
C SER A 187 2.19 12.69 -13.88
N SER A 188 1.97 13.98 -14.12
CA SER A 188 0.90 14.77 -13.49
C SER A 188 -0.48 14.11 -13.70
N LYS A 189 -0.78 13.69 -14.93
CA LYS A 189 -2.04 13.00 -15.23
C LYS A 189 -2.21 11.70 -14.42
N VAL A 190 -1.15 10.93 -14.21
CA VAL A 190 -1.22 9.68 -13.43
C VAL A 190 -1.57 9.95 -11.98
N TRP A 191 -1.04 11.01 -11.38
CA TRP A 191 -1.36 11.39 -9.99
C TRP A 191 -2.79 11.94 -9.85
N ASP A 192 -3.27 12.71 -10.83
CA ASP A 192 -4.67 13.15 -10.87
C ASP A 192 -5.63 11.97 -10.98
N ASP A 193 -5.32 11.00 -11.85
CA ASP A 193 -6.10 9.79 -12.00
C ASP A 193 -6.02 8.89 -10.75
N GLU A 194 -4.92 8.96 -9.99
CA GLU A 194 -4.77 8.25 -8.73
C GLU A 194 -5.70 8.80 -7.64
N LEU A 195 -5.84 10.13 -7.54
CA LEU A 195 -6.84 10.75 -6.67
C LEU A 195 -8.27 10.34 -7.05
N LYS A 196 -8.59 10.33 -8.35
CA LYS A 196 -9.90 9.85 -8.85
C LYS A 196 -10.10 8.36 -8.51
N TYR A 197 -9.07 7.54 -8.61
CA TYR A 197 -9.17 6.14 -8.25
C TYR A 197 -9.49 5.95 -6.75
N THR A 198 -8.87 6.73 -5.86
CA THR A 198 -9.23 6.68 -4.42
C THR A 198 -10.67 7.10 -4.17
N GLN A 199 -11.16 8.10 -4.91
CA GLN A 199 -12.56 8.54 -4.87
C GLN A 199 -13.50 7.39 -5.22
N GLU A 200 -13.27 6.73 -6.37
CA GLU A 200 -14.11 5.61 -6.82
C GLU A 200 -14.17 4.45 -5.81
N LEU A 201 -13.06 4.16 -5.14
CA LEU A 201 -13.01 3.13 -4.10
C LEU A 201 -13.79 3.55 -2.85
N LEU A 202 -13.70 4.83 -2.45
CA LEU A 202 -14.39 5.37 -1.29
C LEU A 202 -15.89 5.61 -1.54
N ASP A 203 -16.30 5.79 -2.80
CA ASP A 203 -17.71 5.82 -3.19
C ASP A 203 -18.34 4.42 -3.09
N LYS A 204 -17.55 3.36 -3.33
CA LYS A 204 -17.99 1.96 -3.16
C LYS A 204 -17.98 1.50 -1.71
N ASP A 205 -16.90 1.79 -0.97
CA ASP A 205 -16.76 1.49 0.46
C ASP A 205 -16.07 2.66 1.16
N VAL A 206 -16.88 3.57 1.71
CA VAL A 206 -16.38 4.73 2.46
C VAL A 206 -15.60 4.32 3.71
N ARG A 207 -15.73 3.07 4.19
CA ARG A 207 -14.98 2.53 5.35
C ARG A 207 -13.70 1.80 4.92
N ASN A 208 -13.30 1.88 3.65
CA ASN A 208 -12.03 1.32 3.19
C ASN A 208 -10.84 2.17 3.66
N ASN A 209 -10.29 1.82 4.83
CA ASN A 209 -9.14 2.52 5.40
C ASN A 209 -7.90 2.51 4.51
N SER A 210 -7.70 1.49 3.68
CA SER A 210 -6.56 1.43 2.76
C SER A 210 -6.67 2.49 1.66
N ALA A 211 -7.89 2.74 1.16
CA ALA A 211 -8.15 3.81 0.20
C ALA A 211 -7.99 5.20 0.83
N TRP A 212 -8.44 5.39 2.08
CA TRP A 212 -8.18 6.63 2.84
C TRP A 212 -6.68 6.87 3.07
N ASN A 213 -5.95 5.84 3.47
CA ASN A 213 -4.50 5.90 3.65
C ASN A 213 -3.81 6.26 2.34
N HIS A 214 -4.18 5.60 1.24
CA HIS A 214 -3.59 5.89 -0.06
C HIS A 214 -3.91 7.30 -0.54
N ARG A 215 -5.14 7.79 -0.32
CA ARG A 215 -5.50 9.18 -0.61
C ARG A 215 -4.68 10.18 0.20
N PHE A 216 -4.43 9.89 1.48
CA PHE A 216 -3.61 10.75 2.34
C PHE A 216 -2.18 10.79 1.81
N TRP A 217 -1.64 9.62 1.49
CA TRP A 217 -0.32 9.50 0.92
C TRP A 217 -0.18 10.25 -0.41
N VAL A 218 -1.13 10.10 -1.34
CA VAL A 218 -1.12 10.85 -2.62
C VAL A 218 -1.13 12.35 -2.37
N GLY A 219 -2.04 12.85 -1.51
CA GLY A 219 -2.19 14.29 -1.26
C GLY A 219 -1.05 14.93 -0.48
N PHE A 220 -0.49 14.25 0.52
CA PHE A 220 0.38 14.88 1.53
C PHE A 220 1.79 14.29 1.63
N GLU A 221 2.00 13.00 1.34
CA GLU A 221 3.28 12.33 1.62
C GLU A 221 4.06 11.92 0.37
N SER A 222 3.40 11.79 -0.78
CA SER A 222 4.02 11.38 -2.04
C SER A 222 4.96 12.44 -2.63
N GLY A 223 4.82 13.70 -2.21
CA GLY A 223 5.45 14.86 -2.84
C GLY A 223 4.78 15.29 -4.16
N MET A 224 3.72 14.60 -4.59
CA MET A 224 3.06 14.81 -5.89
C MET A 224 1.62 15.33 -5.76
N GLY A 225 1.22 15.76 -4.56
CA GLY A 225 -0.14 16.22 -4.27
C GLY A 225 -0.50 17.59 -4.81
N GLY A 226 0.50 18.42 -5.15
CA GLY A 226 0.33 19.81 -5.59
C GLY A 226 0.70 20.82 -4.51
N ASP A 227 0.21 22.05 -4.66
CA ASP A 227 0.36 23.10 -3.65
C ASP A 227 -0.37 22.74 -2.35
N LEU A 228 0.27 22.97 -1.20
CA LEU A 228 -0.25 22.52 0.09
C LEU A 228 -1.55 23.22 0.48
N GLU A 229 -1.73 24.50 0.14
CA GLU A 229 -2.93 25.26 0.47
C GLU A 229 -4.12 24.76 -0.35
N GLU A 230 -3.92 24.55 -1.66
CA GLU A 230 -4.92 23.96 -2.55
C GLU A 230 -5.31 22.53 -2.12
N VAL A 231 -4.31 21.71 -1.77
CA VAL A 231 -4.53 20.34 -1.26
C VAL A 231 -5.31 20.37 0.03
N LEU A 232 -4.95 21.24 0.98
CA LEU A 232 -5.63 21.36 2.26
C LEU A 232 -7.11 21.73 2.07
N GLU A 233 -7.39 22.74 1.25
CA GLU A 233 -8.77 23.16 0.97
C GLU A 233 -9.59 22.03 0.33
N ARG A 234 -9.02 21.37 -0.70
CA ARG A 234 -9.64 20.26 -1.41
C ARG A 234 -9.95 19.09 -0.47
N GLU A 235 -8.97 18.66 0.33
CA GLU A 235 -9.11 17.47 1.19
C GLU A 235 -9.96 17.73 2.43
N LEU A 236 -9.96 18.95 3.00
CA LEU A 236 -10.88 19.31 4.07
C LEU A 236 -12.33 19.29 3.59
N ARG A 237 -12.61 19.85 2.40
CA ARG A 237 -13.95 19.75 1.79
C ARG A 237 -14.34 18.28 1.61
N TYR A 238 -13.46 17.49 1.01
CA TYR A 238 -13.72 16.08 0.74
C TYR A 238 -14.04 15.26 1.99
N VAL A 239 -13.24 15.38 3.05
CA VAL A 239 -13.47 14.59 4.27
C VAL A 239 -14.72 15.03 5.01
N LYS A 240 -15.05 16.34 5.01
CA LYS A 240 -16.30 16.86 5.57
C LYS A 240 -17.51 16.25 4.85
N ASP A 241 -17.49 16.19 3.52
CA ASP A 241 -18.57 15.58 2.74
C ASP A 241 -18.75 14.10 3.09
N LYS A 242 -17.66 13.34 3.24
CA LYS A 242 -17.72 11.93 3.65
C LYS A 242 -18.17 11.74 5.09
N LEU A 243 -17.85 12.67 5.99
CA LEU A 243 -18.35 12.67 7.37
C LEU A 243 -19.83 13.03 7.44
N ALA A 244 -20.32 13.93 6.60
CA ALA A 244 -21.74 14.23 6.47
C ALA A 244 -22.56 13.03 5.96
N LEU A 245 -21.93 12.14 5.17
CA LEU A 245 -22.51 10.87 4.73
C LEU A 245 -22.45 9.78 5.81
N SER A 246 -21.30 9.62 6.47
CA SER A 246 -21.07 8.55 7.45
C SER A 246 -20.36 9.09 8.70
N PRO A 247 -21.07 9.76 9.61
CA PRO A 247 -20.48 10.44 10.77
C PRO A 247 -19.77 9.53 11.77
N ASN A 248 -20.07 8.23 11.75
CA ASN A 248 -19.44 7.23 12.62
C ASN A 248 -18.37 6.39 11.90
N ASN A 249 -17.78 6.90 10.82
CA ASN A 249 -16.68 6.24 10.10
C ASN A 249 -15.31 6.61 10.69
N PRO A 250 -14.62 5.70 11.40
CA PRO A 250 -13.32 6.00 12.01
C PRO A 250 -12.23 6.35 10.98
N SER A 251 -12.29 5.81 9.76
CA SER A 251 -11.30 6.13 8.73
C SER A 251 -11.36 7.59 8.29
N ALA A 252 -12.57 8.15 8.12
CA ALA A 252 -12.73 9.56 7.76
C ALA A 252 -12.28 10.49 8.90
N TRP A 253 -12.58 10.15 10.16
CA TRP A 253 -12.09 10.92 11.31
C TRP A 253 -10.57 10.86 11.48
N ASN A 254 -9.98 9.68 11.31
CA ASN A 254 -8.52 9.54 11.34
C ASN A 254 -7.85 10.30 10.21
N TYR A 255 -8.46 10.30 9.01
CA TYR A 255 -8.01 11.11 7.87
C TYR A 255 -8.06 12.61 8.19
N LEU A 256 -9.19 13.09 8.74
CA LEU A 256 -9.34 14.49 9.14
C LEU A 256 -8.29 14.90 10.18
N ARG A 257 -8.11 14.10 11.23
CA ARG A 257 -7.07 14.33 12.26
C ARG A 257 -5.67 14.29 11.67
N GLY A 258 -5.44 13.40 10.70
CA GLY A 258 -4.19 13.31 9.93
C GLY A 258 -3.86 14.60 9.18
N ILE A 259 -4.84 15.16 8.46
CA ILE A 259 -4.70 16.44 7.75
C ILE A 259 -4.31 17.53 8.74
N LEU A 260 -5.12 17.74 9.79
CA LEU A 260 -4.91 18.80 10.76
C LEU A 260 -3.55 18.70 11.45
N LYS A 261 -3.12 17.48 11.78
CA LYS A 261 -1.79 17.24 12.34
C LYS A 261 -0.68 17.57 11.34
N HIS A 262 -0.82 17.14 10.08
CA HIS A 262 0.19 17.36 9.05
C HIS A 262 0.37 18.85 8.73
N THR A 263 -0.73 19.61 8.69
CA THR A 263 -0.72 21.06 8.42
C THR A 263 -0.58 21.92 9.68
N SER A 264 -0.38 21.30 10.85
CA SER A 264 -0.36 21.99 12.16
C SER A 264 -1.58 22.90 12.39
N THR A 265 -2.73 22.54 11.83
CA THR A 265 -3.98 23.27 11.99
C THR A 265 -4.64 22.88 13.33
N PRO A 266 -5.00 23.83 14.21
CA PRO A 266 -5.64 23.52 15.48
C PRO A 266 -6.99 22.81 15.29
N LEU A 267 -7.32 21.84 16.16
CA LEU A 267 -8.58 21.09 16.07
C LEU A 267 -9.80 22.02 16.25
N SER A 268 -9.65 23.06 17.06
CA SER A 268 -10.71 24.04 17.36
C SER A 268 -11.27 24.75 16.13
N THR A 269 -10.50 24.83 15.04
CA THR A 269 -10.92 25.42 13.76
C THR A 269 -12.11 24.70 13.12
N LEU A 270 -12.33 23.42 13.45
CA LEU A 270 -13.44 22.62 12.92
C LEU A 270 -14.59 22.41 13.92
N SER A 271 -14.53 23.00 15.10
CA SER A 271 -15.58 22.85 16.14
C SER A 271 -16.98 23.19 15.62
N ALA A 272 -17.09 24.21 14.76
CA ALA A 272 -18.36 24.65 14.17
C ALA A 272 -18.99 23.56 13.29
N PHE A 273 -18.18 22.86 12.49
CA PHE A 273 -18.62 21.75 11.64
C PHE A 273 -18.92 20.48 12.46
N VAL A 274 -18.10 20.18 13.48
CA VAL A 274 -18.18 18.94 14.25
C VAL A 274 -19.35 18.93 15.25
N ARG A 275 -19.67 20.10 15.83
CA ARG A 275 -20.69 20.21 16.90
C ARG A 275 -22.08 19.69 16.50
N PRO A 276 -22.64 20.01 15.32
CA PRO A 276 -23.91 19.43 14.89
C PRO A 276 -23.91 17.90 14.84
N LEU A 277 -22.80 17.28 14.39
CA LEU A 277 -22.65 15.82 14.34
C LEU A 277 -22.66 15.19 15.75
N ALA A 278 -22.04 15.86 16.72
CA ALA A 278 -22.02 15.42 18.12
C ALA A 278 -23.37 15.59 18.82
N LEU A 279 -24.17 16.59 18.41
CA LEU A 279 -25.49 16.91 19.00
C LEU A 279 -26.67 16.28 18.25
N GLY A 280 -26.42 15.59 17.12
CA GLY A 280 -27.46 14.97 16.31
C GLY A 280 -28.31 15.96 15.53
N GLN A 281 -27.76 17.15 15.31
CA GLN A 281 -28.39 18.22 14.57
C GLN A 281 -28.05 18.05 13.10
N ARG A 282 -29.07 17.98 12.24
CA ARG A 282 -28.89 17.84 10.79
C ARG A 282 -28.59 19.15 10.07
N GLU A 283 -28.82 20.28 10.74
CA GLU A 283 -28.51 21.61 10.23
C GLU A 283 -27.04 21.94 10.54
N THR A 284 -26.15 21.71 9.57
CA THR A 284 -24.71 22.07 9.64
C THR A 284 -24.42 23.45 9.07
N ALA A 285 -25.40 24.34 8.99
CA ALA A 285 -25.26 25.62 8.28
C ALA A 285 -24.37 26.62 9.05
N THR A 286 -23.07 26.35 9.10
CA THR A 286 -22.02 27.27 9.53
C THR A 286 -21.35 27.95 8.34
N SER A 287 -21.39 27.34 7.14
CA SER A 287 -20.91 27.91 5.87
C SER A 287 -21.81 27.50 4.70
N PRO A 288 -22.05 28.37 3.69
CA PRO A 288 -22.81 28.02 2.47
C PRO A 288 -22.20 26.87 1.65
N THR A 289 -20.94 26.50 1.92
CA THR A 289 -20.16 25.51 1.17
C THR A 289 -20.11 24.13 1.82
N ASP A 290 -20.58 23.98 3.07
CA ASP A 290 -20.54 22.69 3.76
C ASP A 290 -21.73 21.82 3.29
N SER A 291 -21.48 20.54 2.99
CA SER A 291 -22.52 19.60 2.60
C SER A 291 -23.56 19.41 3.71
N THR A 292 -24.82 19.31 3.32
CA THR A 292 -25.91 18.93 4.23
C THR A 292 -25.70 17.50 4.71
N ILE A 293 -25.89 17.27 6.01
CA ILE A 293 -25.83 15.91 6.57
C ILE A 293 -26.89 15.03 5.88
N SER A 294 -26.45 13.85 5.41
CA SER A 294 -27.33 12.90 4.72
C SER A 294 -28.48 12.46 5.62
N GLU A 295 -29.68 12.26 5.07
CA GLU A 295 -30.83 11.75 5.83
C GLU A 295 -30.52 10.40 6.51
N GLY A 296 -29.76 9.55 5.82
CA GLY A 296 -29.32 8.23 6.29
C GLY A 296 -28.11 8.25 7.23
N ALA A 297 -27.60 9.42 7.60
CA ALA A 297 -26.45 9.54 8.50
C ALA A 297 -26.81 9.08 9.91
N GLU A 298 -26.00 8.17 10.46
CA GLU A 298 -26.14 7.70 11.85
C GLU A 298 -25.66 8.78 12.82
N LEU A 299 -26.59 9.38 13.55
CA LEU A 299 -26.36 10.38 14.59
C LEU A 299 -26.90 9.85 15.93
N LEU A 300 -26.34 10.20 17.09
CA LEU A 300 -25.17 11.06 17.34
C LEU A 300 -23.87 10.43 16.81
N SER A 301 -22.89 11.27 16.44
CA SER A 301 -21.55 10.81 16.13
C SER A 301 -20.70 10.74 17.41
N TRP A 302 -20.36 9.53 17.86
CA TRP A 302 -19.49 9.35 19.03
C TRP A 302 -18.06 9.82 18.75
N LEU A 303 -17.61 9.71 17.50
CA LEU A 303 -16.32 10.23 17.05
C LEU A 303 -16.28 11.76 16.97
N ALA A 304 -17.42 12.40 16.69
CA ALA A 304 -17.52 13.86 16.79
C ALA A 304 -17.41 14.32 18.25
N ILE A 305 -18.04 13.60 19.18
CA ILE A 305 -17.91 13.88 20.62
C ILE A 305 -16.45 13.70 21.06
N GLU A 306 -15.82 12.60 20.65
CA GLU A 306 -14.38 12.36 20.88
C GLU A 306 -13.50 13.48 20.32
N PHE A 307 -13.81 13.98 19.12
CA PHE A 307 -13.07 15.08 18.51
C PHE A 307 -13.20 16.37 19.33
N LEU A 308 -14.40 16.71 19.81
CA LEU A 308 -14.61 17.89 20.64
C LEU A 308 -13.93 17.76 22.02
N ALA A 309 -13.91 16.55 22.58
CA ALA A 309 -13.11 16.24 23.77
C ALA A 309 -11.62 16.52 23.54
N ASP A 310 -11.06 16.12 22.40
CA ASP A 310 -9.69 16.44 22.04
C ASP A 310 -9.44 17.94 21.81
N VAL A 311 -10.42 18.68 21.27
CA VAL A 311 -10.36 20.16 21.18
C VAL A 311 -10.21 20.76 22.57
N VAL A 312 -11.07 20.38 23.50
CA VAL A 312 -11.04 20.86 24.88
C VAL A 312 -9.71 20.51 25.54
N ALA A 313 -9.22 19.28 25.37
CA ALA A 313 -7.93 18.86 25.90
C ALA A 313 -6.74 19.62 25.27
N GLN A 314 -6.80 19.97 23.98
CA GLN A 314 -5.78 20.78 23.32
C GLN A 314 -5.78 22.21 23.88
N GLU A 315 -6.94 22.84 24.03
CA GLU A 315 -7.09 24.18 24.61
C GLU A 315 -6.70 24.21 26.09
N ALA A 316 -7.04 23.18 26.84
CA ALA A 316 -6.65 22.99 28.24
C ALA A 316 -5.13 22.92 28.42
N LYS A 317 -4.40 22.28 27.49
CA LYS A 317 -2.92 22.32 27.50
C LYS A 317 -2.38 23.72 27.21
N THR A 318 -3.01 24.46 26.31
CA THR A 318 -2.63 25.84 26.01
C THR A 318 -2.94 26.78 27.18
N ASN A 319 -4.07 26.56 27.87
CA ASN A 319 -4.59 27.40 28.96
C ASN A 319 -4.22 26.90 30.37
N ARG A 320 -3.55 25.74 30.49
CA ARG A 320 -3.21 25.05 31.75
C ARG A 320 -4.42 24.74 32.65
N ASP A 321 -5.52 24.23 32.06
CA ASP A 321 -6.82 24.02 32.73
C ASP A 321 -7.24 22.53 32.73
N GLY A 322 -6.81 21.77 33.74
CA GLY A 322 -6.96 20.31 33.80
C GLY A 322 -8.39 19.77 33.95
N GLU A 323 -9.29 20.53 34.58
CA GLU A 323 -10.66 20.11 34.91
C GLU A 323 -11.47 19.81 33.64
N LYS A 324 -11.29 20.61 32.59
CA LYS A 324 -11.99 20.47 31.31
C LYS A 324 -11.60 19.21 30.52
N ALA A 325 -10.41 18.66 30.72
CA ALA A 325 -9.97 17.47 30.00
C ALA A 325 -10.70 16.19 30.48
N GLY A 326 -11.10 16.14 31.76
CA GLY A 326 -11.74 14.98 32.39
C GLY A 326 -13.18 14.71 31.95
N GLU A 327 -13.91 15.74 31.49
CA GLU A 327 -15.31 15.63 31.03
C GLU A 327 -15.48 14.65 29.85
N SER A 328 -14.41 14.43 29.08
CA SER A 328 -14.34 13.51 27.94
C SER A 328 -14.64 12.06 28.29
N ALA A 329 -14.31 11.63 29.51
CA ALA A 329 -14.46 10.23 29.95
C ALA A 329 -15.93 9.78 30.04
N ALA A 330 -16.87 10.72 30.19
CA ALA A 330 -18.30 10.42 30.26
C ALA A 330 -18.89 9.92 28.92
N PHE A 331 -18.23 10.22 27.81
CA PHE A 331 -18.75 9.96 26.46
C PHE A 331 -18.19 8.70 25.78
N ASP A 332 -17.16 8.07 26.37
CA ASP A 332 -16.44 6.95 25.77
C ASP A 332 -15.98 5.94 26.85
N PRO A 333 -16.90 5.13 27.37
CA PRO A 333 -16.67 4.32 28.56
C PRO A 333 -15.62 3.20 28.37
N ILE A 334 -15.36 2.77 27.13
CA ILE A 334 -14.32 1.76 26.85
C ILE A 334 -12.91 2.36 26.97
N ARG A 335 -12.77 3.68 26.82
CA ARG A 335 -11.49 4.40 26.94
C ARG A 335 -11.47 5.39 28.11
N THR A 336 -12.32 5.21 29.12
CA THR A 336 -12.33 6.02 30.36
C THR A 336 -10.93 6.21 30.94
N ASN A 337 -10.17 5.12 31.11
CA ASN A 337 -8.81 5.19 31.66
C ASN A 337 -7.84 6.01 30.78
N TYR A 338 -8.03 5.98 29.46
CA TYR A 338 -7.24 6.81 28.54
C TYR A 338 -7.58 8.30 28.71
N TRP A 339 -8.86 8.66 28.81
CA TRP A 339 -9.29 10.04 29.00
C TRP A 339 -8.87 10.61 30.35
N LEU A 340 -8.96 9.81 31.42
CA LEU A 340 -8.45 10.18 32.74
C LEU A 340 -6.93 10.41 32.71
N TYR A 341 -6.17 9.49 32.12
CA TYR A 341 -4.73 9.66 31.92
C TYR A 341 -4.41 10.95 31.13
N ARG A 342 -5.20 11.26 30.09
CA ARG A 342 -5.01 12.48 29.28
C ARG A 342 -5.26 13.75 30.10
N ALA A 343 -6.21 13.74 31.02
CA ALA A 343 -6.47 14.86 31.93
C ALA A 343 -5.31 15.08 32.91
N GLU A 344 -4.81 14.01 33.54
CA GLU A 344 -3.65 14.06 34.44
C GLU A 344 -2.41 14.67 33.75
N GLN A 345 -2.18 14.35 32.47
CA GLN A 345 -1.06 14.92 31.70
C GLN A 345 -1.16 16.45 31.52
N VAL A 346 -2.36 17.03 31.51
CA VAL A 346 -2.54 18.49 31.43
C VAL A 346 -2.23 19.13 32.78
N GLU A 347 -2.73 18.54 33.87
CA GLU A 347 -2.48 19.02 35.23
C GLU A 347 -0.99 18.97 35.62
N SER A 348 -0.27 17.92 35.17
CA SER A 348 1.17 17.80 35.48
C SER A 348 2.07 18.82 34.78
N VAL A 349 1.56 19.52 33.75
CA VAL A 349 2.29 20.54 32.96
C VAL A 349 1.83 21.97 33.28
N ALA A 350 0.67 22.11 33.95
CA ALA A 350 0.12 23.37 34.46
C ALA A 350 0.96 23.92 35.61
#